data_AF-A0A9N8JKU0-F1
#
_entry.id   AF-A0A9N8JKU0-F1
#
_cell.length_a   1.000
_cell.length_b   1.000
_cell.length_c   1.000
_cell.angle_alpha   90.00
_cell.angle_beta   90.00
_cell.angle_gamma   90.00
#
_symmetry.space_group_name_H-M   'P 1'
#
loop_
_entity.id
_entity.type
_entity.pdbx_description
1 polymer ?
#
loop_
_entity_poly.entity_id
_entity_poly.type
_entity_poly.pdbx_seq_one_letter_code
_entity_poly.pdbx_strand_id
1 'polypeptide(L)' 'MVAHVEEVCVSASQQGKGLGLILIQALNATAKDLGVGKLILNCSKENIKFYEKCGYSIAGQQMELKCSS' A
#
# COMPACT_ATOMS: atom_id res chain seq x y z
N MET A 1 -14.71 7.85 -6.44
CA MET A 1 -14.03 6.59 -6.83
C MET A 1 -12.97 6.26 -5.80
N VAL A 2 -12.83 4.99 -5.44
CA VAL A 2 -11.80 4.46 -4.54
C VAL A 2 -10.98 3.45 -5.33
N ALA A 3 -9.65 3.50 -5.21
CA ALA A 3 -8.75 2.50 -5.77
C ALA A 3 -8.01 1.77 -4.65
N HIS A 4 -7.59 0.55 -4.93
CA HIS A 4 -6.92 -0.34 -4.00
C HIS A 4 -5.50 -0.63 -4.49
N VAL A 5 -4.53 -0.58 -3.58
CA VAL A 5 -3.21 -1.15 -3.78
C VAL A 5 -3.21 -2.49 -3.06
N GLU A 6 -2.95 -3.55 -3.82
CA GLU A 6 -2.89 -4.93 -3.34
C GLU A 6 -1.56 -5.56 -3.74
N GLU A 7 -1.13 -6.61 -3.03
CA GLU A 7 0.01 -7.47 -3.40
C GLU A 7 1.36 -6.74 -3.60
N VAL A 8 1.69 -5.80 -2.71
CA VAL A 8 3.00 -5.11 -2.73
C VAL A 8 4.07 -5.99 -2.10
N CYS A 9 5.04 -6.43 -2.92
CA CYS A 9 6.18 -7.21 -2.48
C CYS A 9 7.48 -6.69 -3.09
N VAL A 10 8.56 -6.70 -2.30
CA VAL A 10 9.93 -6.46 -2.77
C VAL A 10 10.76 -7.69 -2.39
N SER A 11 11.44 -8.29 -3.37
CA SER A 11 12.35 -9.42 -3.15
C SER A 11 13.30 -9.12 -1.98
N ALA A 12 13.50 -10.09 -1.09
CA ALA A 12 14.33 -9.94 0.11
C ALA A 12 15.73 -9.38 -0.19
N SER A 13 16.36 -9.81 -1.29
CA SER A 13 17.68 -9.33 -1.73
C SER A 13 17.71 -7.86 -2.20
N GLN A 14 16.54 -7.25 -2.38
CA GLN A 14 16.36 -5.88 -2.87
C GLN A 14 15.69 -4.96 -1.85
N GLN A 15 15.32 -5.48 -0.68
CA GLN A 15 14.78 -4.66 0.41
C GLN A 15 15.84 -3.69 0.95
N GLY A 16 15.40 -2.58 1.53
CA GLY A 16 16.29 -1.51 2.02
C GLY A 16 16.88 -0.59 0.95
N LYS A 17 16.69 -0.90 -0.35
CA LYS A 17 17.21 -0.11 -1.48
C LYS A 17 16.24 0.96 -2.01
N GLY A 18 15.13 1.21 -1.32
CA GLY A 18 14.13 2.21 -1.70
C GLY A 18 13.13 1.79 -2.79
N LEU A 19 13.23 0.58 -3.36
CA LEU A 19 12.35 0.14 -4.45
C LEU A 19 10.85 0.15 -4.08
N GLY A 20 10.51 -0.24 -2.85
CA GLY A 20 9.12 -0.20 -2.39
C GLY A 20 8.56 1.23 -2.37
N LEU A 21 9.37 2.21 -1.96
CA LEU A 21 8.95 3.62 -1.94
C LEU A 21 8.69 4.12 -3.38
N ILE A 22 9.60 3.81 -4.31
CA ILE A 22 9.45 4.17 -5.73
C ILE A 22 8.16 3.55 -6.30
N LEU A 23 7.91 2.27 -6.02
CA LEU A 23 6.70 1.57 -6.47
C LEU A 23 5.43 2.26 -5.96
N ILE A 24 5.33 2.54 -4.66
CA ILE A 24 4.15 3.19 -4.08
C ILE A 24 3.98 4.63 -4.60
N GLN A 25 5.07 5.38 -4.77
CA GLN A 25 5.00 6.72 -5.35
C GLN A 25 4.49 6.72 -6.78
N ALA A 26 4.88 5.73 -7.59
CA ALA A 26 4.36 5.57 -8.93
C ALA A 26 2.85 5.28 -8.92
N LEU A 27 2.38 4.37 -8.06
CA LEU A 27 0.93 4.09 -7.91
C LEU A 27 0.16 5.33 -7.44
N ASN A 28 0.71 6.09 -6.50
CA ASN A 28 0.14 7.35 -6.04
C ASN A 28 -0.02 8.37 -7.18
N ALA A 29 0.99 8.49 -8.05
CA ALA A 29 0.94 9.37 -9.20
C ALA A 29 -0.14 8.93 -10.20
N THR A 30 -0.16 7.64 -10.54
CA THR A 30 -1.19 7.06 -11.42
C THR A 30 -2.60 7.30 -10.89
N ALA A 31 -2.83 7.10 -9.58
CA ALA A 31 -4.15 7.35 -8.98
C ALA A 31 -4.57 8.81 -9.09
N LYS A 32 -3.64 9.76 -8.93
CA LYS A 32 -3.90 11.19 -9.11
C LYS A 32 -4.24 11.53 -10.55
N ASP A 33 -3.47 11.01 -11.50
CA ASP A 33 -3.68 11.26 -12.94
C ASP A 33 -5.03 10.72 -13.41
N LEU A 34 -5.50 9.61 -12.82
CA LEU A 34 -6.83 9.04 -13.07
C LEU A 34 -7.97 9.74 -12.30
N GLY A 35 -7.67 10.78 -11.50
CA GLY A 35 -8.69 11.49 -10.71
C GLY A 35 -9.30 10.65 -9.58
N VAL A 36 -8.58 9.66 -9.05
CA VAL A 36 -9.04 8.84 -7.93
C VAL A 36 -9.09 9.69 -6.65
N GLY A 37 -10.24 9.72 -5.99
CA GLY A 37 -10.43 10.50 -4.75
C GLY A 37 -9.78 9.88 -3.51
N LYS A 38 -9.63 8.55 -3.47
CA LYS A 38 -8.97 7.83 -2.37
C LYS A 38 -8.24 6.59 -2.90
N LEU A 39 -6.98 6.44 -2.51
CA LEU A 39 -6.18 5.24 -2.74
C LEU A 39 -5.95 4.57 -1.37
N ILE A 40 -6.35 3.31 -1.22
CA ILE A 40 -6.29 2.59 0.06
C ILE A 40 -5.53 1.27 -0.08
N LEU A 41 -5.02 0.79 1.05
CA LEU A 41 -4.36 -0.50 1.18
C LEU A 41 -4.52 -1.02 2.59
N ASN A 42 -4.39 -2.33 2.74
CA ASN A 42 -4.19 -2.93 4.05
C ASN A 42 -2.72 -3.27 4.25
N CYS A 43 -2.21 -3.14 5.47
CA CYS A 43 -0.85 -3.52 5.80
C CYS A 43 -0.75 -4.06 7.22
N SER A 44 0.27 -4.88 7.45
CA SER A 44 0.66 -5.31 8.79
C SER A 44 1.24 -4.16 9.62
N LYS A 45 1.22 -4.29 10.94
CA LYS A 45 1.60 -3.21 11.87
C LYS A 45 3.04 -2.73 11.66
N GLU A 46 3.94 -3.64 11.33
CA GLU A 46 5.35 -3.37 11.05
C GLU A 46 5.57 -2.51 9.80
N ASN A 47 4.62 -2.49 8.87
CA ASN A 47 4.70 -1.73 7.62
C ASN A 47 4.04 -0.34 7.70
N ILE A 48 3.34 -0.01 8.79
CA ILE A 48 2.65 1.29 8.95
C ILE A 48 3.62 2.46 8.71
N LYS A 49 4.78 2.45 9.38
CA LYS A 49 5.79 3.53 9.23
C LYS A 49 6.33 3.66 7.81
N PHE A 50 6.36 2.57 7.04
CA PHE A 50 6.75 2.62 5.64
C PHE A 50 5.67 3.32 4.80
N TYR A 51 4.40 2.97 4.99
CA TYR A 51 3.29 3.59 4.26
C TYR A 51 3.04 5.05 4.68
N GLU A 52 3.26 5.41 5.95
CA GLU A 52 3.26 6.80 6.40
C GLU A 52 4.31 7.64 5.65
N LYS A 53 5.53 7.11 5.44
CA LYS A 53 6.55 7.76 4.59
C LYS A 53 6.13 7.89 3.13
N CYS A 54 5.21 7.04 2.67
CA CYS A 54 4.64 7.11 1.33
C CYS A 54 3.45 8.10 1.24
N GLY A 55 3.05 8.74 2.34
CA GLY A 55 1.96 9.72 2.40
C GLY A 55 0.60 9.14 2.80
N TYR A 56 0.53 7.89 3.25
CA TYR A 56 -0.70 7.28 3.76
C TYR A 56 -0.92 7.63 5.24
N SER A 57 -2.15 7.50 5.70
CA SER A 57 -2.54 7.57 7.11
C SER A 57 -3.43 6.40 7.48
N ILE A 58 -3.49 6.07 8.77
CA ILE A 58 -4.38 5.02 9.28
C ILE A 58 -5.84 5.46 9.07
N ALA A 59 -6.59 4.67 8.31
CA ALA A 59 -7.98 4.99 7.96
C ALA A 59 -9.01 3.96 8.45
N GLY A 60 -8.58 2.79 8.96
CA GLY A 60 -9.48 1.74 9.42
C GLY A 60 -8.75 0.44 9.81
N GLN A 61 -9.53 -0.59 10.13
CA GLN A 61 -9.05 -1.94 10.42
C GLN A 61 -9.42 -2.88 9.28
N GLN A 62 -8.50 -3.77 8.92
CA GLN A 62 -8.78 -4.90 8.03
C GLN A 62 -9.51 -5.99 8.81
N MET A 63 -10.51 -6.61 8.19
CA MET A 63 -11.21 -7.78 8.70
C MET A 63 -11.03 -8.93 7.71
N GLU A 64 -10.89 -10.16 8.21
CA GLU A 64 -10.82 -11.37 7.39
C GLU A 64 -11.72 -12.46 7.96
N LEU A 65 -12.28 -13.30 7.09
CA LEU A 65 -12.92 -14.56 7.45
C LEU A 65 -12.12 -15.69 6.80
N LYS A 66 -11.55 -16.58 7.60
CA LYS A 66 -10.90 -17.79 7.10
C LYS A 66 -11.96 -18.83 6.77
N CYS A 67 -12.20 -19.07 5.49
CA CYS A 67 -12.98 -20.21 5.04
C CYS A 67 -12.05 -21.42 4.94
N SER A 68 -12.03 -22.26 5.98
CA SER A 68 -11.39 -23.57 5.91
C SER A 68 -12.27 -24.53 5.10
N SER A 69 -11.67 -25.20 4.12
CA SER A 69 -12.06 -26.57 3.73
C SER A 69 -11.30 -27.56 4.59
#